data_AF-A0A1H0PCA4-F1
#
_entry.id   AF-A0A1H0PCA4-F1
#
_cell.length_a   1.000
_cell.length_b   1.000
_cell.length_c   1.000
_cell.angle_alpha   90.00
_cell.angle_beta   90.00
_cell.angle_gamma   90.00
#
_symmetry.space_group_name_H-M   'P 1'
#
loop_
_entity.id
_entity.type
_entity.pdbx_description
1 polymer ?
#
loop_
_entity_poly.entity_id
_entity_poly.type
_entity_poly.pdbx_seq_one_letter_code
_entity_poly.pdbx_strand_id
1 'polypeptide(L)'
;MTKRQKPYRPPHLTVDYTVMGIMTIDELKQALWTDLQVLKETYNVKYIKAPMLKLNLTDQFGEVAPLKNLGDGKPVYRMHTRHFRPACQDYEP
;
A
#
# COMPACT_ATOMS: atom_id res chain seq x y z
N MET A 1 2.07 28.31 -31.40
CA MET A 1 2.05 26.98 -30.76
C MET A 1 2.32 27.14 -29.26
N THR A 2 1.27 27.13 -28.44
CA THR A 2 1.39 27.18 -26.97
C THR A 2 1.81 25.82 -26.45
N LYS A 3 3.03 25.71 -25.91
CA LYS A 3 3.52 24.50 -25.24
C LYS A 3 2.61 24.21 -24.04
N ARG A 4 1.76 23.18 -24.13
CA ARG A 4 0.99 22.67 -22.99
C ARG A 4 1.98 22.27 -21.89
N GLN A 5 2.03 23.03 -20.79
CA GLN A 5 2.78 22.64 -19.60
C GLN A 5 2.23 21.31 -19.11
N LYS A 6 3.10 20.31 -18.95
CA LYS A 6 2.72 19.02 -18.36
C LYS A 6 2.25 19.30 -16.92
N PRO A 7 1.12 18.71 -16.48
CA PRO A 7 0.64 18.90 -15.12
C PRO A 7 1.71 18.45 -14.13
N TYR A 8 1.96 19.28 -13.11
CA TYR A 8 2.88 18.96 -12.02
C TYR A 8 2.44 17.66 -11.35
N ARG A 9 3.30 16.65 -11.37
CA ARG A 9 3.10 15.42 -10.60
C ARG A 9 4.01 15.50 -9.39
N PRO A 10 3.48 15.53 -8.15
CA PRO A 10 4.33 15.49 -6.98
C PRO A 10 5.18 14.21 -7.01
N PRO A 11 6.43 14.26 -6.53
CA PRO A 11 7.26 13.07 -6.42
C PRO A 11 6.58 12.07 -5.46
N HIS A 12 6.42 10.83 -5.91
CA HIS A 12 5.94 9.73 -5.08
C HIS A 12 7.12 8.80 -4.78
N LEU A 13 7.19 8.30 -3.56
CA LEU A 13 8.12 7.24 -3.20
C LEU A 13 7.47 5.89 -3.50
N THR A 14 8.16 5.04 -4.25
CA THR A 14 7.75 3.65 -4.46
C THR A 14 8.81 2.77 -3.81
N VAL A 15 8.40 1.96 -2.83
CA VAL A 15 9.22 0.91 -2.25
C VAL A 15 8.91 -0.37 -3.02
N ASP A 16 9.91 -0.92 -3.69
CA ASP A 16 9.76 -2.10 -4.54
C ASP A 16 10.31 -3.34 -3.83
N TYR A 17 9.44 -4.32 -3.61
CA TYR A 17 9.76 -5.59 -2.97
C TYR A 17 9.98 -6.74 -3.97
N THR A 18 9.99 -6.46 -5.28
CA THR A 18 10.10 -7.49 -6.33
C THR A 18 11.33 -8.38 -6.20
N VAL A 19 12.45 -7.83 -5.72
CA VAL A 19 13.70 -8.58 -5.55
C VAL A 19 13.61 -9.64 -4.45
N MET A 20 12.70 -9.49 -3.49
CA MET A 20 12.54 -10.44 -2.38
C MET A 20 11.76 -11.70 -2.76
N GLY A 21 11.11 -11.73 -3.93
CA GLY A 21 10.39 -12.92 -4.41
C GLY A 21 9.10 -13.21 -3.65
N ILE A 22 8.88 -14.49 -3.30
CA ILE A 22 7.72 -14.94 -2.52
C ILE A 22 8.06 -14.81 -1.04
N MET A 23 7.24 -14.08 -0.29
CA MET A 23 7.40 -13.92 1.14
C MET A 23 6.08 -14.20 1.86
N THR A 24 6.19 -14.64 3.10
CA THR A 24 5.06 -14.79 4.01
C THR A 24 4.50 -13.43 4.45
N ILE A 25 3.28 -13.42 4.98
CA ILE A 25 2.67 -12.20 5.51
C ILE A 25 3.49 -11.63 6.68
N ASP A 26 4.11 -12.50 7.49
CA ASP A 26 4.93 -12.06 8.64
C ASP A 26 6.22 -11.39 8.18
N GLU A 27 6.88 -11.92 7.14
CA GLU A 27 8.06 -11.28 6.54
C GLU A 27 7.72 -9.93 5.91
N LEU A 28 6.60 -9.86 5.17
CA LEU A 28 6.11 -8.60 4.60
C LEU A 28 5.82 -7.56 5.70
N LYS A 29 5.22 -7.98 6.81
CA LYS A 29 4.95 -7.12 7.96
C LYS A 29 6.23 -6.56 8.56
N GLN A 30 7.25 -7.39 8.74
CA GLN A 30 8.55 -6.97 9.25
C GLN A 30 9.23 -5.99 8.29
N ALA A 31 9.28 -6.30 7.00
CA ALA A 31 9.87 -5.44 5.97
C ALA A 31 9.21 -4.06 5.92
N LEU A 32 7.87 -4.02 5.88
CA LEU A 32 7.12 -2.76 5.92
C LEU A 32 7.42 -1.94 7.17
N TRP A 33 7.54 -2.58 8.32
CA TRP A 33 7.87 -1.89 9.57
C TRP A 33 9.26 -1.26 9.52
N THR A 34 10.26 -2.01 9.05
CA THR A 34 11.63 -1.53 8.89
C THR A 34 11.70 -0.35 7.94
N ASP A 35 11.02 -0.41 6.79
CA ASP A 35 11.02 0.70 5.83
C ASP A 35 10.35 1.95 6.39
N LEU A 36 9.24 1.80 7.11
CA LEU A 36 8.59 2.93 7.80
C LEU A 36 9.51 3.53 8.87
N GLN A 37 10.29 2.71 9.57
CA GLN A 37 11.26 3.18 10.55
C GLN A 37 12.39 3.96 9.87
N VAL A 38 12.93 3.48 8.75
CA VAL A 38 13.94 4.20 7.95
C VAL A 38 13.40 5.54 7.45
N LEU A 39 12.15 5.58 6.97
CA LEU A 39 11.51 6.84 6.55
C LEU A 39 11.40 7.85 7.68
N LYS A 40 11.08 7.38 8.89
CA LYS A 40 10.96 8.22 10.08
C LYS A 40 12.32 8.70 10.56
N GLU A 41 13.30 7.82 10.72
CA GLU A 41 14.57 8.11 11.38
C GLU A 41 15.60 8.75 10.44
N THR A 42 15.77 8.19 9.25
CA THR A 42 16.78 8.64 8.28
C THR A 42 16.28 9.83 7.46
N TYR A 43 15.02 9.79 7.02
CA TYR A 43 14.44 10.80 6.13
C TYR A 43 13.52 11.81 6.83
N ASN A 44 13.30 11.67 8.15
CA ASN A 44 12.46 12.56 8.97
C ASN A 44 11.05 12.78 8.39
N VAL A 45 10.49 11.76 7.74
CA VAL A 45 9.14 11.80 7.17
C VAL A 45 8.12 11.71 8.30
N LYS A 46 7.27 12.74 8.44
CA LYS A 46 6.27 12.82 9.52
C LYS A 46 4.85 12.48 9.08
N TYR A 47 4.52 12.74 7.81
CA TYR A 47 3.15 12.63 7.30
C TYR A 47 3.14 11.88 5.97
N ILE A 48 2.19 10.95 5.83
CA ILE A 48 1.93 10.21 4.60
C ILE A 48 0.46 10.45 4.23
N LYS A 49 0.20 10.82 2.98
CA LYS A 49 -1.16 11.08 2.49
C LYS A 49 -1.63 9.88 1.67
N ALA A 50 -2.74 9.26 2.10
CA ALA A 50 -3.45 8.20 1.37
C ALA A 50 -2.55 7.07 0.83
N PRO A 51 -1.80 6.36 1.69
CA PRO A 51 -0.96 5.25 1.24
C PRO A 51 -1.82 4.13 0.64
N MET A 52 -1.39 3.59 -0.49
CA MET A 52 -2.05 2.47 -1.17
C MET A 52 -1.06 1.31 -1.27
N LEU A 53 -1.42 0.18 -0.67
CA LEU A 53 -0.66 -1.06 -0.77
C LEU A 53 -1.30 -1.94 -1.85
N LYS A 54 -0.54 -2.25 -2.90
CA LYS A 54 -0.95 -3.19 -3.95
C LYS A 54 -0.21 -4.50 -3.73
N LEU A 55 -0.95 -5.57 -3.43
CA LEU A 55 -0.40 -6.90 -3.18
C LEU A 55 -0.79 -7.83 -4.33
N ASN A 56 0.20 -8.59 -4.82
CA ASN A 56 -0.03 -9.71 -5.71
C ASN A 56 -0.07 -10.97 -4.83
N LEU A 57 -1.27 -11.44 -4.55
CA LEU A 57 -1.44 -12.62 -3.70
C LEU A 57 -1.09 -13.86 -4.50
N THR A 58 -0.15 -14.63 -3.97
CA THR A 58 0.27 -15.91 -4.54
C THR A 58 0.11 -17.01 -3.51
N ASP A 59 0.03 -18.24 -3.98
CA ASP A 59 0.22 -19.41 -3.13
C ASP A 59 1.71 -19.62 -2.81
N GLN A 60 2.00 -20.68 -2.05
CA GLN A 60 3.35 -21.11 -1.69
C GLN A 60 4.22 -21.54 -2.88
N PHE A 61 3.62 -21.75 -4.05
CA PHE A 61 4.30 -22.14 -5.29
C PHE A 61 4.50 -20.94 -6.23
N GLY A 62 3.96 -19.77 -5.88
CA GLY A 62 4.05 -18.54 -6.69
C GLY A 62 2.91 -18.37 -7.69
N GLU A 63 1.91 -19.25 -7.69
CA GLU A 63 0.74 -19.11 -8.54
C GLU A 63 -0.22 -18.04 -8.01
N VAL A 64 -0.84 -17.28 -8.90
CA VAL A 64 -1.74 -16.17 -8.52
C VAL A 64 -3.00 -16.73 -7.87
N ALA A 65 -3.16 -16.45 -6.58
CA ALA A 65 -4.29 -16.93 -5.78
C ALA A 65 -5.25 -15.75 -5.48
N PRO A 66 -6.48 -15.75 -6.02
CA PRO A 66 -7.43 -14.68 -5.70
C PRO A 66 -7.88 -14.77 -4.24
N LEU A 67 -7.90 -13.63 -3.54
CA LEU A 67 -8.51 -13.54 -2.22
C LEU A 67 -10.02 -13.77 -2.35
N LYS A 68 -10.55 -14.79 -1.67
CA LYS A 68 -11.99 -15.06 -1.64
C LYS A 68 -12.56 -14.72 -0.27
N ASN A 69 -13.74 -14.12 -0.25
CA ASN A 69 -14.45 -13.90 1.01
C ASN A 69 -14.95 -15.24 1.57
N LEU A 70 -14.70 -15.50 2.86
CA LEU A 70 -15.05 -16.77 3.51
C LEU A 70 -16.57 -17.00 3.61
N GLY A 71 -17.38 -15.92 3.62
CA GLY A 71 -18.85 -16.03 3.66
C GLY A 71 -19.46 -16.34 2.29
N ASP A 72 -19.15 -15.52 1.28
CA ASP A 72 -19.84 -15.55 -0.02
C ASP A 72 -19.04 -16.23 -1.15
N GLY A 73 -17.78 -16.62 -0.90
CA GLY A 73 -16.87 -17.23 -1.89
C GLY A 73 -16.43 -16.30 -3.04
N LYS A 74 -16.93 -15.07 -3.09
CA LYS A 74 -16.63 -14.08 -4.15
C LYS A 74 -15.20 -13.54 -4.02
N PRO A 75 -14.52 -13.26 -5.15
CA PRO A 75 -13.20 -12.66 -5.14
C PRO A 75 -13.25 -11.22 -4.63
N VAL A 76 -12.27 -10.85 -3.80
CA VAL A 76 -12.09 -9.52 -3.22
C VAL A 76 -10.92 -8.84 -3.93
N TYR A 77 -11.21 -7.77 -4.65
CA TYR A 77 -10.21 -7.01 -5.40
C TYR A 77 -9.71 -5.77 -4.67
N ARG A 78 -10.46 -5.31 -3.66
CA ARG A 78 -10.11 -4.10 -2.90
C ARG A 78 -10.62 -4.22 -1.47
N MET A 79 -9.72 -3.95 -0.53
CA MET A 79 -10.06 -3.81 0.88
C MET A 79 -9.91 -2.34 1.27
N HIS A 80 -10.95 -1.76 1.86
CA HIS A 80 -10.88 -0.42 2.45
C HIS A 80 -10.59 -0.55 3.94
N THR A 81 -9.38 -0.17 4.35
CA THR A 81 -9.07 -0.06 5.77
C THR A 81 -9.63 1.26 6.29
N ARG A 82 -10.39 1.20 7.40
CA ARG A 82 -10.85 2.40 8.14
C ARG A 82 -10.09 2.59 9.45
N HIS A 83 -9.06 1.78 9.68
CA HIS A 83 -8.21 1.88 10.85
C HIS A 83 -7.58 3.28 10.89
N PHE A 84 -7.74 3.98 12.01
CA PHE A 84 -7.20 5.31 12.26
C PHE A 84 -7.74 6.43 11.36
N ARG A 85 -8.95 6.31 10.79
CA ARG A 85 -9.61 7.49 10.19
C ARG A 85 -9.73 8.55 11.30
N PRO A 86 -9.14 9.75 11.14
CA PRO A 86 -9.30 10.80 12.13
C PRO A 86 -10.78 11.16 12.23
N ALA A 87 -11.33 11.22 13.44
CA ALA A 87 -12.75 11.54 13.64
C ALA A 87 -13.14 12.90 13.03
N CYS A 88 -12.17 13.80 12.81
CA CYS A 88 -12.37 15.07 12.11
C CYS A 88 -12.68 14.93 10.60
N GLN A 89 -12.52 13.75 10.01
CA GLN A 89 -12.96 13.45 8.64
C GLN A 89 -14.30 12.70 8.57
N ASP A 90 -14.94 12.43 9.72
CA ASP A 90 -16.31 11.90 9.79
C ASP A 90 -17.37 13.00 9.86
N TYR A 91 -16.97 14.23 10.22
CA TYR A 91 -17.80 15.42 10.11
C TYR A 91 -17.57 16.10 8.75
N GLU A 92 -18.25 15.62 7.71
CA GLU A 92 -18.60 16.49 6.57
C GLU A 92 -19.98 17.10 6.86
N PRO A 93 -20.17 18.43 6.71
CA PRO A 93 -21.48 19.08 6.79
C PRO A 93 -22.36 18.78 5.57
#